data_AF-A0A529L389-F1
#
_entry.id   AF-A0A529L389-F1
#
_cell.length_a   1.000
_cell.length_b   1.000
_cell.length_c   1.000
_cell.angle_alpha   90.00
_cell.angle_beta   90.00
_cell.angle_gamma   90.00
#
_symmetry.space_group_name_H-M   'P 1'
#
loop_
_entity.id
_entity.type
_entity.pdbx_description
1 polymer ?
#
loop_
_entity_poly.entity_id
_entity_poly.type
_entity_poly.pdbx_seq_one_letter_code
_entity_poly.pdbx_strand_id
1 'polypeptide(L)'
;IYMMSHSGARGSPTQMRQLAGMRGLMAKPSGEIIETPIISNFKEGLTVLEYFNSTHGARKGLADTALKTANSGYLTRRLVDVAQDCIVNSLDCGTDKGLTMQPIVDAGQIVASVGQRVLGRTALDDINHPVSGELLVKAGKLMDERDVEQIEKAGVQSVRIRSALTCEIRTGVCAVCYGRDLARGTPVNQG
;
A
#
# COMPACT_ATOMS: atom_id res chain seq x y z
N ILE A 1 -25.07 16.84 1.76
CA ILE A 1 -24.43 15.70 2.46
C ILE A 1 -24.01 14.60 1.48
N TYR A 2 -24.92 14.08 0.64
CA TYR A 2 -24.56 13.09 -0.41
C TYR A 2 -23.40 13.55 -1.32
N MET A 3 -23.45 14.76 -1.87
CA MET A 3 -22.37 15.30 -2.71
C MET A 3 -21.00 15.32 -2.00
N MET A 4 -20.94 15.55 -0.68
CA MET A 4 -19.68 15.55 0.08
C MET A 4 -19.08 14.14 0.21
N SER A 5 -19.93 13.13 0.42
CA SER A 5 -19.49 11.75 0.52
C SER A 5 -19.17 11.14 -0.85
N HIS A 6 -19.98 11.41 -1.86
CA HIS A 6 -19.79 10.86 -3.21
C HIS A 6 -18.60 11.50 -3.94
N SER A 7 -18.31 12.77 -3.71
CA SER A 7 -17.11 13.42 -4.24
C SER A 7 -15.81 12.98 -3.58
N GLY A 8 -15.87 12.19 -2.49
CA GLY A 8 -14.69 11.79 -1.72
C GLY A 8 -14.07 12.90 -0.87
N ALA A 9 -14.67 14.10 -0.85
CA ALA A 9 -14.13 15.25 -0.11
C ALA A 9 -14.12 15.01 1.41
N ARG A 10 -15.24 14.57 1.97
CA ARG A 10 -15.37 14.19 3.39
C ARG A 10 -16.67 13.45 3.64
N GLY A 11 -16.60 12.36 4.40
CA GLY A 11 -17.77 11.57 4.79
C GLY A 11 -17.78 10.21 4.12
N SER A 12 -17.93 9.15 4.91
CA SER A 12 -18.15 7.80 4.41
C SER A 12 -19.63 7.40 4.43
N PRO A 13 -20.06 6.42 3.61
CA PRO A 13 -21.42 5.87 3.70
C PRO A 13 -21.78 5.40 5.12
N THR A 14 -20.81 4.88 5.88
CA THR A 14 -20.99 4.50 7.29
C THR A 14 -21.31 5.69 8.18
N GLN A 15 -20.63 6.82 7.98
CA GLN A 15 -20.92 8.07 8.72
C GLN A 15 -22.29 8.63 8.32
N MET A 16 -22.64 8.58 7.03
CA MET A 16 -23.98 8.99 6.56
C MET A 16 -25.09 8.12 7.16
N ARG A 17 -24.86 6.81 7.27
CA ARG A 17 -25.80 5.88 7.92
C ARG A 17 -26.07 6.30 9.36
N GLN A 18 -25.08 6.72 10.13
CA GLN A 18 -25.28 7.14 11.53
C GLN A 18 -26.03 8.48 11.67
N LEU A 19 -26.01 9.32 10.63
CA LEU A 19 -26.71 10.61 10.64
C LEU A 19 -28.20 10.49 10.32
N ALA A 20 -28.57 9.62 9.37
CA ALA A 20 -29.93 9.57 8.80
C ALA A 20 -30.60 8.19 8.84
N GLY A 21 -29.88 7.13 9.23
CA GLY A 21 -30.42 5.79 9.48
C GLY A 21 -29.98 5.31 10.86
N MET A 22 -30.17 4.03 11.18
CA MET A 22 -29.77 3.53 12.51
C MET A 22 -28.23 3.55 12.71
N ARG A 23 -27.80 3.87 13.93
CA ARG A 23 -26.38 3.81 14.28
C ARG A 23 -25.86 2.38 14.36
N GLY A 24 -26.70 1.46 14.85
CA GLY A 24 -26.47 0.02 14.86
C GLY A 24 -25.82 -0.50 16.15
N LEU A 25 -25.17 -1.66 16.04
CA LEU A 25 -24.55 -2.36 17.17
C LEU A 25 -23.25 -1.67 17.61
N MET A 26 -23.00 -1.67 18.92
CA MET A 26 -21.79 -1.12 19.53
C MET A 26 -20.99 -2.23 20.21
N ALA A 27 -19.68 -2.06 20.32
CA ALA A 27 -18.81 -2.99 21.01
C ALA A 27 -18.52 -2.53 22.45
N LYS A 28 -18.53 -3.48 23.39
CA LYS A 28 -18.01 -3.28 24.75
C LYS A 28 -16.48 -3.10 24.71
N PRO A 29 -15.86 -2.59 25.79
CA PRO A 29 -14.40 -2.50 25.86
C PRO A 29 -13.70 -3.87 25.77
N SER A 30 -14.38 -4.97 26.11
CA SER A 30 -13.90 -6.35 25.91
C SER A 30 -13.83 -6.77 24.45
N GLY A 31 -14.55 -6.10 23.54
CA GLY A 31 -14.70 -6.49 22.14
C GLY A 31 -15.99 -7.25 21.83
N GLU A 32 -16.72 -7.70 22.85
CA GLU A 32 -18.06 -8.27 22.68
C GLU A 32 -19.02 -7.25 22.09
N ILE A 33 -19.91 -7.70 21.21
CA ILE A 33 -20.96 -6.88 20.64
C ILE A 33 -22.12 -6.79 21.64
N ILE A 34 -22.61 -5.58 21.89
CA ILE A 34 -23.82 -5.35 22.68
C ILE A 34 -25.02 -5.76 21.83
N GLU A 35 -25.81 -6.72 22.30
CA GLU A 35 -26.95 -7.28 21.56
C GLU A 35 -28.07 -6.26 21.31
N THR A 36 -28.19 -5.23 22.14
CA THR A 36 -29.17 -4.15 21.96
C THR A 36 -28.61 -3.06 21.03
N PRO A 37 -29.16 -2.93 19.80
CA PRO A 37 -28.70 -1.92 18.86
C PRO A 37 -29.19 -0.52 19.23
N ILE A 38 -28.45 0.50 18.80
CA ILE A 38 -28.92 1.89 18.81
C ILE A 38 -29.76 2.10 17.55
N ILE A 39 -31.07 2.24 17.74
CA ILE A 39 -32.05 2.36 16.65
C ILE A 39 -32.10 3.81 16.17
N SER A 40 -32.03 4.77 17.11
CA SER A 40 -32.05 6.19 16.82
C SER A 40 -30.79 6.67 16.10
N ASN A 41 -30.92 7.84 15.46
CA ASN A 41 -29.88 8.46 14.66
C ASN A 41 -29.52 9.86 15.19
N PHE A 42 -28.44 10.45 14.69
CA PHE A 42 -28.02 11.77 15.19
C PHE A 42 -28.99 12.91 14.87
N LYS A 43 -29.86 12.75 13.87
CA LYS A 43 -30.90 13.75 13.55
C LYS A 43 -32.07 13.67 14.54
N GLU A 44 -32.45 12.47 14.96
CA GLU A 44 -33.54 12.21 15.91
C GLU A 44 -33.10 12.42 17.37
N GLY A 45 -31.80 12.30 17.65
CA GLY A 45 -31.25 12.33 18.99
C GLY A 45 -31.14 10.93 19.61
N LEU A 46 -30.31 10.80 20.63
CA LEU A 46 -30.07 9.53 21.33
C LEU A 46 -30.69 9.59 22.72
N THR A 47 -31.32 8.49 23.14
CA THR A 47 -31.74 8.33 24.54
C THR A 47 -30.53 8.25 25.47
N VAL A 48 -30.73 8.46 26.77
CA VAL A 48 -29.65 8.42 27.78
C VAL A 48 -28.90 7.07 27.73
N LEU A 49 -29.63 5.96 27.60
CA LEU A 49 -29.05 4.62 27.54
C LEU A 49 -28.26 4.38 26.24
N GLU A 50 -28.80 4.78 25.08
CA GLU A 50 -28.11 4.65 23.80
C GLU A 50 -26.84 5.51 23.75
N TYR A 51 -26.92 6.73 24.28
CA TYR A 51 -25.75 7.60 24.40
C TYR A 51 -24.69 6.95 25.30
N PHE A 52 -25.07 6.47 26.49
CA PHE A 52 -24.17 5.80 27.42
C PHE A 52 -23.50 4.56 26.78
N ASN A 53 -24.26 3.69 26.12
CA ASN A 53 -23.71 2.52 25.42
C ASN A 53 -22.73 2.91 24.31
N SER A 54 -22.95 4.04 23.62
CA SER A 54 -22.03 4.54 22.59
C SER A 54 -20.69 5.06 23.14
N THR A 55 -20.64 5.44 24.43
CA THR A 55 -19.42 5.99 25.04
C THR A 55 -18.33 4.94 25.23
N HIS A 56 -18.68 3.67 25.45
CA HIS A 56 -17.71 2.58 25.65
C HIS A 56 -16.80 2.41 24.43
N GLY A 57 -17.40 2.27 23.25
CA GLY A 57 -16.66 2.14 21.99
C GLY A 57 -15.87 3.41 21.66
N ALA A 58 -16.45 4.59 21.88
CA ALA A 58 -15.77 5.86 21.64
C ALA A 58 -14.53 6.04 22.53
N ARG A 59 -14.65 5.79 23.83
CA ARG A 59 -13.53 5.92 24.78
C ARG A 59 -12.43 4.89 24.50
N LYS A 60 -12.79 3.64 24.20
CA LYS A 60 -11.80 2.62 23.79
C LYS A 60 -11.09 3.03 22.50
N GLY A 61 -11.82 3.49 21.49
CA GLY A 61 -11.22 3.96 20.24
C GLY A 61 -10.24 5.12 20.44
N LEU A 62 -10.59 6.09 21.29
CA LEU A 62 -9.69 7.21 21.63
C LEU A 62 -8.45 6.74 22.39
N ALA A 63 -8.62 5.87 23.39
CA ALA A 63 -7.51 5.30 24.14
C ALA A 63 -6.59 4.46 23.26
N ASP A 64 -7.15 3.58 22.43
CA ASP A 64 -6.40 2.74 21.48
C ASP A 64 -5.65 3.60 20.47
N THR A 65 -6.24 4.69 19.98
CA THR A 65 -5.57 5.62 19.07
C THR A 65 -4.36 6.25 19.76
N ALA A 66 -4.53 6.77 20.98
CA ALA A 66 -3.44 7.36 21.75
C ALA A 66 -2.31 6.36 22.03
N LEU A 67 -2.63 5.11 22.38
CA LEU A 67 -1.64 4.06 22.62
C LEU A 67 -0.93 3.62 21.32
N LYS A 68 -1.68 3.47 20.22
CA LYS A 68 -1.14 3.08 18.92
C LYS A 68 -0.21 4.14 18.34
N THR A 69 -0.44 5.43 18.60
CA THR A 69 0.48 6.50 18.21
C THR A 69 1.90 6.26 18.73
N ALA A 70 2.03 5.87 20.00
CA ALA A 70 3.34 5.56 20.59
C ALA A 70 4.00 4.35 19.92
N ASN A 71 3.24 3.28 19.65
CA ASN A 71 3.74 2.08 18.99
C ASN A 71 4.20 2.35 17.55
N SER A 72 3.42 3.13 16.79
CA SER A 72 3.79 3.53 15.42
C SER A 72 5.06 4.38 15.42
N GLY A 73 5.16 5.37 16.32
CA GLY A 73 6.37 6.19 16.43
C GLY A 73 7.60 5.39 16.82
N TYR A 74 7.46 4.44 17.74
CA TYR A 74 8.53 3.53 18.14
C TYR A 74 8.99 2.64 16.99
N LEU A 75 8.04 2.07 16.23
CA LEU A 75 8.35 1.26 15.06
C LEU A 75 9.08 2.09 13.99
N THR A 76 8.59 3.29 13.68
CA THR A 76 9.24 4.18 12.71
C THR A 76 10.67 4.51 13.15
N ARG A 77 10.90 4.81 14.42
CA ARG A 77 12.25 5.04 14.94
C ARG A 77 13.15 3.82 14.72
N ARG A 78 12.71 2.62 15.11
CA ARG A 78 13.48 1.38 14.91
C ARG A 78 13.78 1.10 13.44
N LEU A 79 12.82 1.36 12.54
CA LEU A 79 13.03 1.19 11.11
C LEU A 79 14.07 2.18 10.57
N VAL A 80 14.04 3.43 11.03
CA VAL A 80 15.07 4.44 10.68
C VAL A 80 16.43 4.04 11.24
N ASP A 81 16.51 3.62 12.51
CA ASP A 81 17.78 3.21 13.14
C ASP A 81 18.50 2.08 12.35
N VAL A 82 17.73 1.19 11.70
CA VAL A 82 18.29 0.10 10.87
C VAL A 82 18.56 0.53 9.43
N ALA A 83 17.73 1.40 8.86
CA ALA A 83 17.79 1.78 7.44
C ALA A 83 18.55 3.08 7.17
N GLN A 84 19.04 3.79 8.20
CA GLN A 84 19.68 5.10 8.05
C GLN A 84 20.93 5.06 7.16
N ASP A 85 21.68 3.96 7.18
CA ASP A 85 22.90 3.79 6.38
C ASP A 85 22.62 3.28 4.94
N CYS A 86 21.35 3.06 4.57
CA CYS A 86 20.96 2.63 3.23
C CYS A 86 20.86 3.82 2.27
N ILE A 87 22.01 4.27 1.79
CA ILE A 87 22.15 5.42 0.88
C ILE A 87 22.43 4.94 -0.55
N VAL A 88 21.97 5.70 -1.56
CA VAL A 88 22.29 5.42 -2.97
C VAL A 88 23.65 6.02 -3.32
N ASN A 89 24.70 5.18 -3.37
CA ASN A 89 26.08 5.64 -3.52
C ASN A 89 26.77 5.24 -4.83
N SER A 90 26.16 4.38 -5.64
CA SER A 90 26.69 3.98 -6.95
C SER A 90 25.59 3.93 -8.00
N LEU A 91 25.96 4.02 -9.28
CA LEU A 91 25.00 3.89 -10.38
C LEU A 91 24.58 2.44 -10.55
N ASP A 92 25.54 1.55 -10.77
CA ASP A 92 25.30 0.14 -11.01
C ASP A 92 26.30 -0.72 -10.21
N CYS A 93 25.83 -1.85 -9.69
CA CYS A 93 26.64 -2.84 -9.00
C CYS A 93 27.00 -4.04 -9.89
N GLY A 94 26.42 -4.15 -11.09
CA GLY A 94 26.68 -5.26 -12.01
C GLY A 94 26.08 -6.59 -11.59
N THR A 95 25.24 -6.65 -10.55
CA THR A 95 24.61 -7.90 -10.10
C THR A 95 23.72 -8.53 -11.18
N ASP A 96 23.89 -9.84 -11.38
CA ASP A 96 23.00 -10.69 -12.18
C ASP A 96 21.92 -11.37 -11.31
N LYS A 97 21.84 -11.00 -10.02
CA LYS A 97 20.84 -11.52 -9.08
C LYS A 97 19.66 -10.57 -8.98
N GLY A 98 18.46 -11.13 -9.02
CA GLY A 98 17.22 -10.38 -8.90
C GLY A 98 16.11 -11.16 -8.23
N LEU A 99 14.92 -10.57 -8.21
CA LEU A 99 13.70 -11.18 -7.71
C LEU A 99 12.73 -11.42 -8.85
N THR A 100 12.06 -12.57 -8.82
CA THR A 100 10.98 -12.89 -9.76
C THR A 100 9.67 -12.29 -9.23
N MET A 101 9.11 -11.34 -9.96
CA MET A 101 7.81 -10.73 -9.67
C MET A 101 6.71 -11.47 -10.42
N GLN A 102 5.64 -11.79 -9.70
CA GLN A 102 4.43 -12.48 -10.17
C GLN A 102 3.19 -11.69 -9.71
N PRO A 103 2.02 -11.86 -10.32
CA PRO A 103 0.82 -11.21 -9.82
C PRO A 103 0.47 -11.74 -8.43
N ILE A 104 -0.02 -10.86 -7.56
CA ILE A 104 -0.51 -11.28 -6.23
C ILE A 104 -1.98 -11.64 -6.38
N VAL A 105 -2.29 -12.92 -6.18
CA VAL A 105 -3.65 -13.45 -6.21
C VAL A 105 -4.08 -13.74 -4.78
N ASP A 106 -5.16 -13.11 -4.34
CA ASP A 106 -5.80 -13.38 -3.06
C ASP A 106 -7.24 -13.83 -3.28
N ALA A 107 -7.61 -14.97 -2.73
CA ALA A 107 -8.94 -15.58 -2.87
C ALA A 107 -9.49 -15.63 -4.32
N GLY A 108 -8.62 -15.82 -5.32
CA GLY A 108 -9.01 -15.89 -6.74
C GLY A 108 -9.19 -14.53 -7.43
N GLN A 109 -8.96 -13.42 -6.73
CA GLN A 109 -8.90 -12.08 -7.32
C GLN A 109 -7.45 -11.61 -7.42
N ILE A 110 -7.12 -10.94 -8.52
CA ILE A 110 -5.81 -10.30 -8.70
C ILE A 110 -5.82 -9.01 -7.88
N VAL A 111 -5.07 -8.99 -6.78
CA VAL A 111 -4.94 -7.80 -5.91
C VAL A 111 -3.95 -6.80 -6.50
N ALA A 112 -2.86 -7.30 -7.09
CA ALA A 112 -1.86 -6.50 -7.79
C ALA A 112 -1.38 -7.23 -9.04
N SER A 113 -1.48 -6.57 -10.19
CA SER A 113 -0.98 -7.09 -11.47
C SER A 113 0.56 -7.13 -11.48
N VAL A 114 1.14 -7.88 -12.43
CA VAL A 114 2.59 -7.84 -12.66
C VAL A 114 3.04 -6.42 -12.99
N GLY A 115 2.30 -5.72 -13.84
CA GLY A 115 2.59 -4.35 -14.26
C GLY A 115 2.73 -3.38 -13.10
N GLN A 116 1.77 -3.38 -12.17
CA GLN A 116 1.82 -2.55 -10.96
C GLN A 116 3.04 -2.86 -10.07
N ARG A 117 3.48 -4.12 -10.02
CA ARG A 117 4.63 -4.52 -9.20
C ARG A 117 5.98 -4.19 -9.82
N VAL A 118 6.07 -4.12 -11.15
CA VAL A 118 7.32 -3.89 -11.86
C VAL A 118 7.54 -2.42 -12.26
N LEU A 119 6.50 -1.58 -12.18
CA LEU A 119 6.61 -0.14 -12.46
C LEU A 119 7.75 0.52 -11.66
N GLY A 120 8.63 1.24 -12.35
CA GLY A 120 9.76 1.93 -11.75
C GLY A 120 10.88 1.02 -11.26
N ARG A 121 10.88 -0.27 -11.64
CA ARG A 121 11.97 -1.22 -11.38
C ARG A 121 12.78 -1.45 -12.65
N THR A 122 14.01 -1.90 -12.50
CA THR A 122 14.88 -2.24 -13.63
C THR A 122 14.73 -3.72 -13.97
N ALA A 123 14.52 -4.02 -15.26
CA ALA A 123 14.50 -5.40 -15.76
C ALA A 123 15.88 -6.05 -15.59
N LEU A 124 15.92 -7.28 -15.06
CA LEU A 124 17.17 -8.04 -14.97
C LEU A 124 17.50 -8.70 -16.31
N ASP A 125 16.50 -9.29 -16.98
CA ASP A 125 16.65 -9.91 -18.29
C ASP A 125 15.76 -9.24 -19.34
N ASP A 126 16.00 -9.62 -20.59
CA ASP A 126 15.13 -9.29 -21.71
C ASP A 126 13.73 -9.88 -21.50
N ILE A 127 12.73 -9.01 -21.48
CA ILE A 127 11.32 -9.38 -21.40
C ILE A 127 10.79 -9.48 -22.82
N ASN A 128 10.53 -10.71 -23.26
CA ASN A 128 9.99 -10.99 -24.59
C ASN A 128 8.49 -11.27 -24.50
N HIS A 129 7.78 -10.99 -25.59
CA HIS A 129 6.39 -11.35 -25.75
C HIS A 129 6.25 -12.88 -25.77
N PRO A 130 5.38 -13.50 -24.95
CA PRO A 130 5.31 -14.96 -24.79
C PRO A 130 4.90 -15.70 -26.07
N VAL A 131 4.07 -15.07 -26.90
CA VAL A 131 3.59 -15.63 -28.18
C VAL A 131 4.48 -15.26 -29.39
N SER A 132 4.73 -13.97 -29.63
CA SER A 132 5.47 -13.51 -30.82
C SER A 132 7.00 -13.59 -30.68
N GLY A 133 7.53 -13.68 -29.46
CA GLY A 133 8.97 -13.64 -29.21
C GLY A 133 9.61 -12.26 -29.41
N GLU A 134 8.83 -11.22 -29.67
CA GLU A 134 9.32 -9.85 -29.83
C GLU A 134 9.84 -9.30 -28.50
N LEU A 135 10.97 -8.58 -28.53
CA LEU A 135 11.55 -7.93 -27.35
C LEU A 135 10.70 -6.74 -26.92
N LEU A 136 10.09 -6.82 -25.74
CA LEU A 136 9.30 -5.73 -25.15
C LEU A 136 10.20 -4.76 -24.38
N VAL A 137 11.01 -5.30 -23.47
CA VAL A 137 11.89 -4.51 -22.59
C VAL A 137 13.26 -5.18 -22.55
N LYS A 138 14.31 -4.40 -22.82
CA LYS A 138 15.69 -4.88 -22.74
C LYS A 138 16.17 -4.98 -21.28
N ALA A 139 17.01 -5.96 -20.99
CA ALA A 139 17.75 -6.08 -19.75
C ALA A 139 18.46 -4.77 -19.37
N GLY A 140 18.39 -4.39 -18.10
CA GLY A 140 18.99 -3.16 -17.57
C GLY A 140 18.19 -1.89 -17.84
N LYS A 141 17.05 -1.96 -18.55
CA LYS A 141 16.16 -0.81 -18.74
C LYS A 141 15.26 -0.61 -17.50
N LEU A 142 15.11 0.64 -17.08
CA LEU A 142 14.09 1.05 -16.11
C LEU A 142 12.71 0.99 -16.77
N MET A 143 11.75 0.30 -16.15
CA MET A 143 10.40 0.15 -16.69
C MET A 143 9.53 1.36 -16.34
N ASP A 144 9.10 2.08 -17.37
CA ASP A 144 8.15 3.19 -17.29
C ASP A 144 6.70 2.73 -17.54
N GLU A 145 5.73 3.63 -17.43
CA GLU A 145 4.30 3.33 -17.61
C GLU A 145 4.01 2.70 -18.99
N ARG A 146 4.71 3.13 -20.04
CA ARG A 146 4.57 2.58 -21.39
C ARG A 146 5.04 1.14 -21.50
N ASP A 147 6.15 0.82 -20.85
CA ASP A 147 6.72 -0.53 -20.84
C ASP A 147 5.78 -1.48 -20.07
N VAL A 148 5.25 -1.00 -18.95
CA VAL A 148 4.26 -1.73 -18.15
C VAL A 148 2.99 -2.04 -18.95
N GLU A 149 2.47 -1.07 -19.70
CA GLU A 149 1.28 -1.28 -20.54
C GLU A 149 1.52 -2.37 -21.61
N GLN A 150 2.73 -2.43 -22.19
CA GLN A 150 3.10 -3.47 -23.15
C GLN A 150 3.20 -4.85 -22.48
N ILE A 151 3.81 -4.93 -21.29
CA ILE A 151 3.95 -6.16 -20.50
C ILE A 151 2.57 -6.72 -20.12
N GLU A 152 1.63 -5.86 -19.73
CA GLU A 152 0.27 -6.27 -19.38
C GLU A 152 -0.52 -6.73 -20.61
N LYS A 153 -0.45 -6.00 -21.74
CA LYS A 153 -1.10 -6.40 -23.00
C LYS A 153 -0.58 -7.73 -23.53
N ALA A 154 0.72 -7.98 -23.39
CA ALA A 154 1.35 -9.22 -23.80
C ALA A 154 1.03 -10.42 -22.89
N GLY A 155 0.41 -10.19 -21.72
CA GLY A 155 0.03 -11.25 -20.78
C GLY A 155 1.20 -11.93 -20.10
N VAL A 156 2.31 -11.21 -19.87
CA VAL A 156 3.52 -11.75 -19.23
C VAL A 156 3.22 -12.16 -17.78
N GLN A 157 3.52 -13.42 -17.44
CA GLN A 157 3.17 -14.01 -16.14
C GLN A 157 4.19 -13.71 -15.04
N SER A 158 5.47 -13.57 -15.41
CA SER A 158 6.53 -13.31 -14.45
C SER A 158 7.67 -12.51 -15.06
N VAL A 159 8.25 -11.61 -14.28
CA VAL A 159 9.37 -10.76 -14.69
C VAL A 159 10.47 -10.82 -13.65
N ARG A 160 11.71 -11.03 -14.06
CA ARG A 160 12.86 -10.88 -13.16
C ARG A 160 13.31 -9.43 -13.13
N ILE A 161 13.36 -8.86 -11.92
CA ILE A 161 13.77 -7.47 -11.70
C ILE A 161 15.02 -7.41 -10.83
N ARG A 162 15.76 -6.31 -10.93
CA ARG A 162 16.78 -5.97 -9.93
C ARG A 162 16.11 -5.46 -8.66
N SER A 163 16.74 -5.74 -7.52
CA SER A 163 16.21 -5.44 -6.20
C SER A 163 17.31 -4.94 -5.27
N ALA A 164 16.97 -4.03 -4.36
CA ALA A 164 17.86 -3.59 -3.30
C ALA A 164 18.33 -4.76 -2.41
N LEU A 165 17.52 -5.82 -2.27
CA LEU A 165 17.84 -6.99 -1.45
C LEU A 165 18.92 -7.91 -2.07
N THR A 166 19.09 -7.86 -3.39
CA THR A 166 20.07 -8.67 -4.13
C THR A 166 21.22 -7.82 -4.70
N CYS A 167 21.34 -6.58 -4.22
CA CYS A 167 22.40 -5.67 -4.60
C CYS A 167 23.74 -6.17 -4.02
N GLU A 168 24.81 -6.11 -4.81
CA GLU A 168 26.14 -6.59 -4.40
C GLU A 168 27.04 -5.48 -3.83
N ILE A 169 26.49 -4.28 -3.62
CA ILE A 169 27.21 -3.20 -2.94
C ILE A 169 27.34 -3.49 -1.45
N ARG A 170 28.54 -3.24 -0.92
CA ARG A 170 28.88 -3.51 0.48
C ARG A 170 28.19 -2.56 1.47
N THR A 171 28.07 -1.29 1.11
CA THR A 171 27.47 -0.24 1.96
C THR A 171 26.50 0.58 1.11
N GLY A 172 25.21 0.60 1.46
CA GLY A 172 24.19 1.26 0.64
C GLY A 172 23.65 0.41 -0.50
N VAL A 173 23.08 1.07 -1.52
CA VAL A 173 22.40 0.42 -2.66
C VAL A 173 22.74 1.15 -3.97
N CYS A 174 22.78 0.46 -5.11
CA CYS A 174 22.98 1.13 -6.39
C CYS A 174 21.67 1.69 -6.95
N ALA A 175 21.77 2.76 -7.76
CA ALA A 175 20.62 3.40 -8.36
C ALA A 175 19.79 2.43 -9.21
N VAL A 176 20.44 1.54 -9.97
CA VAL A 176 19.76 0.59 -10.86
C VAL A 176 19.02 -0.52 -10.10
N CYS A 177 19.53 -1.00 -8.95
CA CYS A 177 18.85 -1.98 -8.11
C CYS A 177 17.70 -1.38 -7.30
N TYR A 178 17.77 -0.09 -7.00
CA TYR A 178 16.67 0.64 -6.38
C TYR A 178 15.56 0.93 -7.40
N GLY A 179 15.92 1.52 -8.54
CA GLY A 179 15.01 1.88 -9.62
C GLY A 179 14.64 3.37 -9.61
N ARG A 180 13.33 3.66 -9.60
CA ARG A 180 12.77 5.00 -9.74
C ARG A 180 12.54 5.69 -8.39
N ASP A 181 12.82 6.98 -8.32
CA ASP A 181 12.35 7.86 -7.26
C ASP A 181 10.84 8.07 -7.41
N LEU A 182 10.05 7.56 -6.46
CA LEU A 182 8.59 7.65 -6.49
C LEU A 182 8.07 9.08 -6.25
N ALA A 183 8.88 9.98 -5.70
CA ALA A 183 8.49 11.38 -5.47
C ALA A 183 8.74 12.25 -6.71
N ARG A 184 9.83 12.00 -7.45
CA ARG A 184 10.22 12.80 -8.64
C ARG A 184 9.80 12.16 -9.96
N GLY A 185 9.56 10.86 -9.97
CA GLY A 185 9.24 10.13 -11.19
C GLY A 185 10.43 9.94 -12.14
N THR A 186 11.67 10.16 -11.69
CA THR A 186 12.91 9.93 -12.44
C THR A 186 13.69 8.76 -11.81
N PRO A 187 14.72 8.20 -12.47
CA PRO A 187 15.68 7.33 -11.78
C PRO A 187 16.20 8.00 -10.50
N VAL A 188 16.49 7.21 -9.47
CA VAL A 188 17.07 7.76 -8.25
C VAL A 188 18.42 8.41 -8.51
N ASN A 189 18.69 9.52 -7.84
CA ASN A 189 19.97 10.19 -7.89
C ASN A 189 20.93 9.57 -6.87
N GLN A 190 22.23 9.69 -7.13
CA GLN A 190 23.23 9.42 -6.10
C GLN A 190 23.19 10.53 -5.05
N GLY A 191 23.24 10.15 -3.77
CA GLY A 191 23.12 11.09 -2.66
C GLY A 191 22.58 10.44 -1.41
#